data_AF-A0A0C2YLA9-F1
#
_entry.id   AF-A0A0C2YLA9-F1
#
_cell.length_a   1.000
_cell.length_b   1.000
_cell.length_c   1.000
_cell.angle_alpha   90.00
_cell.angle_beta   90.00
_cell.angle_gamma   90.00
#
_symmetry.space_group_name_H-M   'P 1'
#
loop_
_entity.id
_entity.type
_entity.pdbx_description
1 polymer ?
#
loop_
_entity_poly.entity_id
_entity_poly.type
_entity_poly.pdbx_seq_one_letter_code
_entity_poly.pdbx_strand_id
1 'polypeptide(L)' 'LPARVELAIGMKVMVTTNIETDLDITNCARGTVADTILHPEDKYETHTEDETAAVPSRKTRLDANHTAKTSG' A
#
# COMPACT_ATOMS: atom_id res chain seq x y z
N LEU A 1 -2.20 -16.37 -15.56
CA LEU A 1 -2.10 -15.33 -14.51
C LEU A 1 -2.90 -14.12 -14.96
N PRO A 2 -3.46 -13.32 -14.06
CA PRO A 2 -4.16 -12.08 -14.45
C PRO A 2 -3.21 -11.17 -15.22
N ALA A 3 -3.75 -10.41 -16.18
CA ALA A 3 -2.96 -9.49 -17.00
C ALA A 3 -2.41 -8.29 -16.19
N ARG A 4 -3.04 -7.98 -15.04
CA ARG A 4 -2.65 -6.90 -14.14
C ARG A 4 -2.82 -7.34 -12.69
N VAL A 5 -1.89 -6.94 -11.83
CA VAL A 5 -1.94 -7.18 -10.38
C VAL A 5 -1.60 -5.87 -9.69
N GLU A 6 -2.42 -5.47 -8.73
CA GLU A 6 -2.15 -4.30 -7.90
C GLU A 6 -1.32 -4.70 -6.68
N LEU A 7 -0.33 -3.87 -6.35
CA LEU A 7 0.62 -4.11 -5.27
C LEU A 7 0.65 -2.90 -4.34
N ALA A 8 0.73 -3.17 -3.05
CA ALA A 8 0.82 -2.18 -2.00
C ALA A 8 1.87 -2.58 -0.96
N ILE A 9 2.45 -1.57 -0.31
CA ILE A 9 3.42 -1.77 0.77
C ILE A 9 2.76 -2.59 1.89
N GLY A 10 3.46 -3.61 2.38
CA GLY A 10 2.99 -4.55 3.38
C GLY A 10 2.25 -5.79 2.84
N MET A 11 2.03 -5.88 1.52
CA MET A 11 1.41 -7.07 0.93
C MET A 11 2.34 -8.29 0.99
N LYS A 12 1.79 -9.45 1.37
CA LYS A 12 2.48 -10.74 1.27
C LYS A 12 2.38 -11.27 -0.16
N VAL A 13 3.52 -11.63 -0.74
CA VAL A 13 3.63 -12.06 -2.14
C VAL A 13 4.47 -13.33 -2.27
N MET A 14 4.37 -13.97 -3.43
CA MET A 14 5.15 -15.13 -3.82
C MET A 14 5.73 -14.90 -5.22
N VAL A 15 7.01 -15.25 -5.38
CA VAL A 15 7.67 -15.26 -6.68
C VAL A 15 7.14 -16.43 -7.49
N THR A 16 6.72 -16.20 -8.73
CA THR A 16 6.11 -17.22 -9.60
C THR A 16 7.03 -17.72 -10.72
N THR A 17 8.17 -17.05 -10.91
CA THR A 17 9.18 -17.39 -11.93
C THR A 17 10.56 -17.12 -11.36
N ASN A 18 11.54 -17.96 -11.66
CA ASN A 18 12.91 -17.75 -11.20
C ASN A 18 13.46 -16.45 -11.80
N ILE A 19 14.09 -15.62 -10.97
CA ILE A 19 14.77 -14.39 -11.37
C ILE A 19 16.28 -14.58 -11.25
N GLU A 20 16.74 -14.96 -10.05
CA GLU A 20 18.15 -15.20 -9.76
C GLU A 20 18.27 -16.30 -8.70
N THR A 21 18.91 -17.43 -9.04
CA THR A 21 19.00 -18.60 -8.16
C THR A 21 20.02 -18.43 -7.06
N ASP A 22 21.12 -17.71 -7.33
CA ASP A 22 22.19 -17.56 -6.36
C ASP A 22 21.83 -16.57 -5.25
N LEU A 23 20.82 -15.72 -5.50
CA LEU A 23 20.24 -14.79 -4.53
C LEU A 23 18.95 -15.34 -3.88
N ASP A 24 18.62 -16.61 -4.12
CA ASP A 24 17.39 -17.27 -3.65
C ASP A 24 16.07 -16.58 -4.12
N ILE A 25 16.12 -15.80 -5.20
CA ILE A 25 14.95 -15.16 -5.82
C ILE A 25 14.36 -16.14 -6.85
N THR A 26 13.85 -17.24 -6.32
CA THR A 26 13.32 -18.39 -7.08
C THR A 26 11.80 -18.49 -6.95
N ASN A 27 11.17 -19.23 -7.86
CA ASN A 27 9.76 -19.58 -7.74
C ASN A 27 9.50 -20.20 -6.37
N CYS A 28 8.36 -19.84 -5.77
CA CYS A 28 7.96 -20.17 -4.41
C CYS A 28 8.67 -19.39 -3.30
N ALA A 29 9.66 -18.53 -3.60
CA ALA A 29 10.15 -17.57 -2.61
C ALA A 29 9.01 -16.65 -2.17
N ARG A 30 8.93 -16.36 -0.87
CA ARG A 30 7.84 -15.57 -0.27
C ARG A 30 8.42 -14.35 0.44
N GLY A 31 7.68 -13.25 0.41
CA GLY A 31 8.14 -12.01 1.00
C GLY A 31 7.00 -11.04 1.29
N THR A 32 7.39 -9.87 1.76
CA THR A 32 6.51 -8.72 1.96
C THR A 32 7.01 -7.56 1.11
N VAL A 33 6.12 -6.87 0.42
CA VAL A 33 6.46 -5.65 -0.31
C VAL A 33 6.89 -4.58 0.69
N ALA A 34 8.18 -4.22 0.67
CA ALA A 34 8.75 -3.23 1.59
C ALA A 34 8.65 -1.80 1.04
N ASP A 35 8.87 -1.63 -0.27
CA ASP A 35 8.81 -0.35 -0.96
C ASP A 35 8.57 -0.59 -2.47
N THR A 36 8.19 0.46 -3.21
CA THR A 36 8.00 0.44 -4.66
C THR A 36 8.80 1.57 -5.28
N ILE A 37 9.89 1.23 -5.95
CA ILE A 37 10.80 2.21 -6.58
C ILE A 37 10.57 2.18 -8.09
N LEU A 38 10.26 3.33 -8.67
CA LEU A 38 10.11 3.52 -10.11
C LEU A 38 11.37 4.18 -10.67
N HIS A 39 11.70 3.87 -11.93
CA HIS A 39 12.77 4.60 -12.61
C HIS A 39 12.30 6.05 -12.88
N PRO A 40 13.18 7.07 -12.82
CA PRO A 40 12.78 8.46 -12.99
C PRO A 40 11.98 8.82 -14.26
N GLU A 41 12.18 8.12 -15.38
CA GLU A 41 11.39 8.30 -16.60
C GLU A 41 10.05 7.54 -16.61
N ASP A 42 9.83 6.63 -15.66
CA ASP A 42 8.58 5.90 -15.57
C ASP A 42 7.47 6.85 -15.09
N LYS A 43 6.36 6.86 -15.83
CA LYS A 43 5.16 7.56 -15.41
C LYS A 43 4.23 6.57 -14.72
N TYR A 44 3.79 6.90 -13.52
CA TYR A 44 2.68 6.19 -12.89
C TYR A 44 1.37 6.79 -13.39
N GLU A 45 0.50 5.95 -13.96
CA GLU A 45 -0.87 6.34 -14.23
C GLU A 45 -1.69 6.11 -12.95
N THR A 46 -2.25 7.19 -12.41
CA THR A 46 -3.29 7.07 -11.39
C THR A 46 -4.57 6.62 -12.06
N HIS A 47 -4.94 5.36 -11.83
CA HIS A 47 -6.28 4.89 -12.15
C HIS A 47 -7.23 5.48 -11.10
N THR A 48 -7.95 6.53 -11.46
CA THR A 48 -9.14 6.93 -10.70
C THR A 48 -10.19 5.87 -10.97
N GLU A 49 -10.29 4.88 -10.10
CA GLU A 49 -11.46 4.01 -10.08
C GLU A 49 -12.69 4.86 -9.77
N ASP A 50 -13.75 4.59 -10.53
CA ASP A 50 -15.07 5.20 -10.43
C ASP A 50 -15.59 5.20 -8.97
N GLU A 51 -16.34 6.23 -8.63
CA GLU A 51 -16.85 6.57 -7.31
C GLU A 51 -17.67 5.41 -6.69
N THR A 52 -17.08 4.42 -5.98
CA THR A 52 -17.93 3.45 -5.24
C THR A 52 -17.37 2.73 -4.01
N ALA A 53 -16.12 2.94 -3.60
CA ALA A 53 -15.65 2.42 -2.31
C ALA A 53 -15.04 3.52 -1.45
N ALA A 54 -15.89 4.21 -0.68
CA ALA A 54 -15.45 5.10 0.37
C ALA A 54 -14.57 4.34 1.37
N VAL A 55 -13.24 4.49 1.23
CA VAL A 55 -12.30 4.12 2.29
C VAL A 55 -12.41 5.21 3.36
N PRO A 56 -12.93 4.91 4.58
CA PRO A 56 -13.08 5.94 5.59
C PRO A 56 -11.69 6.44 6.00
N SER A 57 -11.42 7.71 5.72
CA SER A 57 -10.21 8.40 6.14
C SER A 57 -10.02 8.23 7.65
N ARG A 58 -8.81 7.83 8.08
CA ARG A 58 -8.44 7.76 9.49
C ARG A 58 -8.70 9.11 10.15
N LYS A 59 -9.77 9.23 10.94
CA LYS A 59 -9.94 10.37 11.86
C LYS A 59 -8.82 10.29 12.89
N THR A 60 -7.87 11.20 12.82
CA THR A 60 -6.96 11.49 13.92
C THR A 60 -7.80 11.92 15.12
N ARG A 61 -7.85 11.08 16.16
CA ARG A 61 -8.43 11.46 17.45
C ARG A 61 -7.39 12.35 18.14
N LEU A 62 -7.51 13.67 17.96
CA LEU A 62 -6.77 14.67 18.73
C LEU A 62 -7.78 15.60 19.43
N ASP A 63 -8.06 15.24 20.68
CA ASP A 63 -8.14 16.08 21.88
C ASP A 63 -8.82 17.46 21.80
N ALA A 64 -10.07 17.55 22.28
CA ALA A 64 -10.66 18.80 22.75
C ALA A 64 -11.65 18.54 23.90
N ASN A 65 -11.15 18.16 25.08
CA ASN A 65 -11.91 18.18 26.33
C ASN A 65 -11.25 19.15 27.32
N HIS A 66 -11.25 20.44 26.99
CA HIS A 66 -11.05 21.49 27.98
C HIS A 66 -11.76 22.75 27.53
N THR A 67 -12.94 23.01 28.11
CA THR A 67 -13.42 24.29 28.65
C THR A 67 -14.94 24.22 28.81
N ALA A 68 -15.39 23.68 29.93
CA ALA A 68 -16.74 23.90 30.43
C ALA A 68 -16.69 23.88 31.96
N LYS A 69 -16.60 25.07 32.56
CA LYS A 69 -17.23 25.49 33.83
C LYS A 69 -16.48 26.70 34.40
N THR A 70 -17.06 27.89 34.21
CA THR A 70 -17.25 28.92 35.25
C THR A 70 -18.04 30.11 34.68
N SER A 71 -18.94 30.65 35.50
CA SER A 71 -19.85 31.81 35.27
C SER A 71 -21.12 31.48 34.48
N GLY A 72 -22.33 31.76 34.97
CA GLY A 72 -22.78 32.40 36.21
C GLY A 72 -24.27 32.15 36.39
#